data_AF-A0A7K1YDY2-F1
#
_entry.id   AF-A0A7K1YDY2-F1
#
_cell.length_a   1.000
_cell.length_b   1.000
_cell.length_c   1.000
_cell.angle_alpha   90.00
_cell.angle_beta   90.00
_cell.angle_gamma   90.00
#
_symmetry.space_group_name_H-M   'P 1'
#
loop_
_entity.id
_entity.type
_entity.pdbx_description
1 polymer ?
#
loop_
_entity_poly.entity_id
_entity_poly.type
_entity_poly.pdbx_seq_one_letter_code
_entity_poly.pdbx_strand_id
1 'polypeptide(L)'
;MKLLIAALGFAMFLSCKKDKATDDIQPAGKKTYALNFRISGLDLDVTPFGLGKQGSRISSLEDKVKYITYFAINDSNRVVRQINQTAGVDVAFGTIKDKLPEGHYVIAIAGGNKSKFDILNLGDYNALLQEDPYGDTFFKKFDVTVHDTLNKPVTLKRIVCKVTITFTDKIPAEATYIAVSTTDNLPYDYNIDTDSPSSLTGNQFYFADLKDADKSKPGFVVTFYLYPSNNTGFNIRLGNPSNPYLLEKTIPPINTKVNMQYLLTGPLVTPDSSSFGVTVDSKWGTPVAIPF
;
A
#
# COMPACT_ATOMS: atom_id res chain seq x y z
N MET A 1 -19.92 66.14 5.80
CA MET A 1 -21.28 65.60 5.92
C MET A 1 -21.17 64.20 6.52
N LYS A 2 -21.76 64.00 7.70
CA LYS A 2 -21.74 62.75 8.49
C LYS A 2 -22.61 61.70 7.81
N LEU A 3 -22.18 60.44 7.74
CA LEU A 3 -23.11 59.31 7.79
C LEU A 3 -22.45 58.13 8.50
N LEU A 4 -22.89 57.91 9.75
CA LEU A 4 -22.76 56.67 10.49
C LEU A 4 -23.59 55.59 9.79
N ILE A 5 -23.04 54.40 9.60
CA ILE A 5 -23.82 53.17 9.47
C ILE A 5 -23.32 52.21 10.55
N ALA A 6 -24.23 51.92 11.47
CA ALA A 6 -24.12 50.96 12.55
C ALA A 6 -24.61 49.58 12.10
N ALA A 7 -24.28 48.57 12.91
CA ALA A 7 -24.76 47.19 12.88
C ALA A 7 -24.11 46.30 11.80
N LEU A 8 -23.74 45.05 12.05
CA LEU A 8 -24.40 44.05 12.90
C LEU A 8 -23.31 43.08 13.39
N GLY A 9 -23.11 42.97 14.70
CA GLY A 9 -22.20 42.01 15.31
C GLY A 9 -22.77 40.60 15.18
N PHE A 10 -22.31 39.86 14.17
CA PHE A 10 -22.62 38.45 14.00
C PHE A 10 -21.61 37.63 14.82
N ALA A 11 -21.89 37.47 16.11
CA ALA A 11 -21.16 36.56 16.99
C ALA A 11 -21.49 35.11 16.60
N MET A 12 -20.75 34.56 15.63
CA MET A 12 -20.75 33.13 15.38
C MET A 12 -20.09 32.44 16.58
N PHE A 13 -20.91 31.90 17.48
CA PHE A 13 -20.46 30.90 18.43
C PHE A 13 -19.95 29.70 17.65
N LEU A 14 -18.63 29.65 17.47
CA LEU A 14 -17.90 28.45 17.11
C LEU A 14 -18.11 27.43 18.23
N SER A 15 -19.22 26.70 18.17
CA SER A 15 -19.41 25.45 18.88
C SER A 15 -18.48 24.43 18.23
N CYS A 16 -17.20 24.50 18.59
CA CYS A 16 -16.32 23.36 18.50
C CYS A 16 -16.90 22.28 19.41
N LYS A 17 -17.81 21.46 18.89
CA LYS A 17 -17.96 20.10 19.42
C LYS A 17 -16.62 19.44 19.17
N LYS A 18 -15.78 19.46 20.20
CA LYS A 18 -14.67 18.53 20.33
C LYS A 18 -15.32 17.16 20.29
N ASP A 19 -15.28 16.51 19.13
CA ASP A 19 -15.64 15.12 19.02
C ASP A 19 -14.88 14.40 20.11
N LYS A 20 -15.63 13.86 21.06
CA LYS A 20 -15.07 12.96 22.05
C LYS A 20 -14.48 11.84 21.22
N ALA A 21 -13.15 11.76 21.19
CA ALA A 21 -12.48 10.50 20.91
C ALA A 21 -13.29 9.45 21.66
N THR A 22 -13.83 8.49 20.91
CA THR A 22 -14.58 7.35 21.42
C THR A 22 -13.91 6.92 22.72
N ASP A 23 -14.58 7.16 23.85
CA ASP A 23 -14.12 6.71 25.15
C ASP A 23 -13.96 5.19 25.01
N ASP A 24 -12.71 4.74 24.93
CA ASP A 24 -12.34 3.33 25.00
C ASP A 24 -13.14 2.75 26.18
N ILE A 25 -14.10 1.87 25.90
CA ILE A 25 -14.81 1.12 26.92
C ILE A 25 -13.80 0.12 27.49
N GLN A 26 -12.89 0.61 28.33
CA GLN A 26 -12.05 -0.23 29.14
C GLN A 26 -12.94 -0.71 30.28
N PRO A 27 -13.26 -2.02 30.39
CA PRO A 27 -13.95 -2.53 31.56
C PRO A 27 -13.09 -2.22 32.78
N ALA A 28 -13.59 -1.35 33.66
CA ALA A 28 -12.90 -0.97 34.87
C ALA A 28 -12.57 -2.24 35.68
N GLY A 29 -11.30 -2.42 36.04
CA GLY A 29 -10.85 -3.48 36.94
C GLY A 29 -10.09 -4.65 36.32
N LYS A 30 -9.94 -4.75 35.00
CA LYS A 30 -9.06 -5.78 34.41
C LYS A 30 -7.58 -5.38 34.51
N LYS A 31 -6.75 -6.30 35.02
CA LYS A 31 -5.29 -6.16 35.02
C LYS A 31 -4.78 -6.02 33.59
N THR A 32 -3.87 -5.08 33.37
CA THR A 32 -3.22 -4.88 32.07
C THR A 32 -1.81 -5.44 32.08
N TYR A 33 -1.36 -5.87 30.92
CA TYR A 33 -0.05 -6.45 30.71
C TYR A 33 0.66 -5.70 29.58
N ALA A 34 1.99 -5.66 29.62
CA ALA A 34 2.76 -4.96 28.60
C ALA A 34 2.96 -5.86 27.36
N LEU A 35 2.80 -5.30 26.17
CA LEU A 35 3.08 -5.97 24.91
C LEU A 35 4.18 -5.19 24.20
N ASN A 36 5.28 -5.86 23.86
CA ASN A 36 6.39 -5.30 23.13
C ASN A 36 6.64 -6.12 21.88
N PHE A 37 6.37 -5.53 20.72
CA PHE A 37 6.63 -6.12 19.42
C PHE A 37 7.79 -5.41 18.75
N ARG A 38 8.78 -6.17 18.28
CA ARG A 38 9.89 -5.61 17.50
C ARG A 38 9.82 -6.16 16.09
N ILE A 39 9.67 -5.29 15.09
CA ILE A 39 9.77 -5.67 13.69
C ILE A 39 11.23 -6.03 13.42
N SER A 40 11.46 -7.33 13.37
CA SER A 40 12.78 -7.96 13.29
C SER A 40 13.25 -8.18 11.86
N GLY A 41 12.33 -8.12 10.90
CA GLY A 41 12.63 -8.23 9.48
C GLY A 41 11.38 -8.12 8.62
N LEU A 42 11.64 -8.12 7.32
CA LEU A 42 10.63 -8.29 6.28
C LEU A 42 10.91 -9.65 5.64
N ASP A 43 9.89 -10.49 5.57
CA ASP A 43 9.93 -11.74 4.84
C ASP A 43 9.89 -11.41 3.35
N LEU A 44 11.08 -11.16 2.82
CA LEU A 44 11.32 -10.87 1.41
C LEU A 44 11.57 -12.15 0.62
N ASP A 45 11.66 -13.32 1.30
CA ASP A 45 12.22 -14.52 0.72
C ASP A 45 11.33 -15.15 -0.35
N VAL A 46 11.91 -15.26 -1.54
CA VAL A 46 11.78 -16.45 -2.39
C VAL A 46 13.20 -16.97 -2.59
N THR A 47 13.70 -17.75 -1.64
CA THR A 47 14.90 -18.55 -1.88
C THR A 47 14.55 -19.57 -2.96
N PRO A 48 15.30 -19.70 -4.08
CA PRO A 48 15.13 -20.88 -4.91
C PRO A 48 15.75 -22.04 -4.15
N PHE A 49 15.19 -23.22 -4.30
CA PHE A 49 15.90 -24.43 -3.89
C PHE A 49 17.25 -24.49 -4.63
N GLY A 50 18.35 -24.43 -3.88
CA GLY A 50 19.69 -24.76 -4.38
C GLY A 50 20.70 -23.63 -4.28
N LEU A 51 21.77 -23.92 -3.52
CA LEU A 51 23.06 -23.22 -3.43
C LEU A 51 23.03 -21.93 -2.61
N GLY A 52 23.42 -22.10 -1.34
CA GLY A 52 23.60 -21.01 -0.40
C GLY A 52 24.61 -19.98 -0.89
N LYS A 53 24.28 -18.72 -0.65
CA LYS A 53 25.22 -17.61 -0.42
C LYS A 53 24.49 -16.51 0.34
N GLN A 54 24.97 -16.27 1.55
CA GLN A 54 25.02 -15.00 2.30
C GLN A 54 23.83 -14.04 2.08
N GLY A 55 22.94 -14.00 3.07
CA GLY A 55 21.86 -13.04 3.18
C GLY A 55 22.35 -11.61 2.96
N SER A 56 21.79 -10.97 1.94
CA SER A 56 21.92 -9.54 1.75
C SER A 56 21.46 -8.85 3.04
N ARG A 57 22.37 -8.07 3.63
CA ARG A 57 22.10 -7.27 4.83
C ARG A 57 20.86 -6.43 4.52
N ILE A 58 19.76 -6.66 5.22
CA ILE A 58 18.54 -5.86 5.08
C ILE A 58 18.98 -4.40 5.21
N SER A 59 18.77 -3.60 4.15
CA SER A 59 18.73 -2.14 4.26
C SER A 59 17.88 -1.80 5.48
N SER A 60 18.23 -0.79 6.27
CA SER A 60 17.49 -0.46 7.50
C SER A 60 15.97 -0.53 7.28
N LEU A 61 15.17 -0.97 8.26
CA LEU A 61 13.71 -1.12 8.09
C LEU A 61 13.08 0.13 7.44
N GLU A 62 13.60 1.30 7.82
CA GLU A 62 13.23 2.61 7.31
C GLU A 62 13.46 2.80 5.81
N ASP A 63 14.38 2.07 5.18
CA ASP A 63 14.63 2.13 3.73
C ASP A 63 13.48 1.52 2.93
N LYS A 64 12.70 0.62 3.53
CA LYS A 64 11.60 -0.11 2.88
C LYS A 64 10.23 0.24 3.44
N VAL A 65 10.15 0.58 4.72
CA VAL A 65 8.90 0.86 5.43
C VAL A 65 9.01 2.26 6.03
N LYS A 66 8.08 3.14 5.66
CA LYS A 66 7.99 4.52 6.17
C LYS A 66 6.90 4.68 7.20
N TYR A 67 5.88 3.83 7.16
CA TYR A 67 4.75 3.84 8.06
C TYR A 67 4.53 2.44 8.61
N ILE A 68 4.28 2.34 9.92
CA ILE A 68 3.85 1.11 10.58
C ILE A 68 2.54 1.42 11.30
N THR A 69 1.54 0.57 11.14
CA THR A 69 0.32 0.64 11.92
C THR A 69 0.09 -0.69 12.62
N TYR A 70 -0.01 -0.64 13.94
CA TYR A 70 -0.40 -1.75 14.80
C TYR A 70 -1.87 -1.61 15.16
N PHE A 71 -2.58 -2.73 15.19
CA PHE A 71 -3.94 -2.85 15.66
C PHE A 71 -4.06 -4.02 16.64
N ALA A 72 -4.84 -3.82 17.71
CA ALA A 72 -5.35 -4.91 18.53
C ALA A 72 -6.86 -5.03 18.32
N ILE A 73 -7.32 -6.20 17.91
CA ILE A 73 -8.72 -6.50 17.60
C ILE A 73 -9.21 -7.51 18.65
N ASN A 74 -10.32 -7.23 19.32
CA ASN A 74 -10.88 -8.13 20.33
C ASN A 74 -11.78 -9.21 19.72
N ASP A 75 -12.26 -10.15 20.56
CA ASP A 75 -13.16 -11.24 20.13
C ASP A 75 -14.51 -10.78 19.55
N SER A 76 -14.90 -9.52 19.76
CA SER A 76 -16.08 -8.92 19.14
C SER A 76 -15.77 -8.29 17.77
N ASN A 77 -14.60 -8.61 17.21
CA ASN A 77 -14.08 -8.09 15.95
C ASN A 77 -13.92 -6.56 15.91
N ARG A 78 -13.69 -5.93 17.06
CA ARG A 78 -13.50 -4.47 17.17
C ARG A 78 -12.05 -4.12 17.41
N VAL A 79 -11.55 -3.14 16.67
CA VAL A 79 -10.26 -2.50 16.97
C VAL A 79 -10.38 -1.78 18.31
N VAL A 80 -9.61 -2.23 19.29
CA VAL A 80 -9.55 -1.63 20.63
C VAL A 80 -8.29 -0.82 20.85
N ARG A 81 -7.29 -0.98 19.97
CA ARG A 81 -6.06 -0.17 19.96
C ARG A 81 -5.56 0.02 18.54
N GLN A 82 -5.02 1.20 18.27
CA GLN A 82 -4.26 1.51 17.08
C GLN A 82 -3.03 2.35 17.45
N ILE A 83 -1.86 1.97 16.94
CA ILE A 83 -0.61 2.72 17.11
C ILE A 83 0.01 2.92 15.74
N ASN A 84 0.24 4.18 15.38
CA ASN A 84 0.90 4.56 14.13
C ASN A 84 2.34 5.00 14.41
N GLN A 85 3.29 4.58 13.59
CA GLN A 85 4.68 5.04 13.60
C GLN A 85 5.08 5.54 12.20
N THR A 86 5.93 6.56 12.16
CA THR A 86 6.50 7.17 10.96
C THR A 86 8.03 7.20 11.06
N ALA A 87 8.70 6.66 10.04
CA ALA A 87 10.17 6.59 9.97
C ALA A 87 10.78 8.00 10.01
N GLY A 88 11.88 8.16 10.75
CA GLY A 88 12.54 9.46 10.95
C GLY A 88 11.80 10.44 11.88
N VAL A 89 10.59 10.11 12.34
CA VAL A 89 9.83 10.89 13.33
C VAL A 89 9.82 10.17 14.67
N ASP A 90 9.45 8.88 14.67
CA ASP A 90 9.37 8.09 15.90
C ASP A 90 10.74 7.47 16.26
N VAL A 91 11.31 7.87 17.40
CA VAL A 91 12.64 7.43 17.88
C VAL A 91 12.75 5.89 18.01
N ALA A 92 11.64 5.21 18.28
CA ALA A 92 11.58 3.76 18.41
C ALA A 92 10.88 3.09 17.21
N PHE A 93 11.01 3.65 16.01
CA PHE A 93 10.43 3.09 14.79
C PHE A 93 10.74 1.59 14.64
N GLY A 94 9.72 0.79 14.37
CA GLY A 94 9.83 -0.67 14.33
C GLY A 94 9.74 -1.37 15.68
N THR A 95 9.61 -0.64 16.79
CA THR A 95 9.31 -1.20 18.11
C THR A 95 7.98 -0.66 18.62
N ILE A 96 6.98 -1.53 18.69
CA ILE A 96 5.65 -1.23 19.20
C ILE A 96 5.60 -1.59 20.67
N LYS A 97 5.15 -0.65 21.51
CA LYS A 97 4.90 -0.85 22.94
C LYS A 97 3.44 -0.51 23.23
N ASP A 98 2.70 -1.47 23.77
CA ASP A 98 1.29 -1.33 24.12
C ASP A 98 1.01 -1.92 25.51
N LYS A 99 -0.18 -1.66 26.05
CA LYS A 99 -0.71 -2.30 27.24
C LYS A 99 -2.17 -2.67 27.01
N LEU A 100 -2.46 -3.95 27.06
CA LEU A 100 -3.82 -4.48 26.91
C LEU A 100 -4.28 -5.17 28.20
N PRO A 101 -5.59 -5.11 28.52
CA PRO A 101 -6.19 -5.95 29.55
C PRO A 101 -5.98 -7.44 29.28
N GLU A 102 -6.17 -8.26 30.32
CA GLU A 102 -6.29 -9.70 30.16
C GLU A 102 -7.42 -10.07 29.19
N GLY A 103 -7.13 -10.90 28.20
CA GLY A 103 -8.08 -11.30 27.16
C GLY A 103 -7.43 -11.90 25.92
N HIS A 104 -8.26 -12.30 24.97
CA HIS A 104 -7.84 -12.77 23.65
C HIS A 104 -7.95 -11.63 22.62
N TYR A 105 -6.95 -11.54 21.76
CA TYR A 105 -6.84 -10.50 20.74
C TYR A 105 -6.21 -11.05 19.46
N VAL A 106 -6.66 -10.56 18.32
CA VAL A 106 -5.92 -10.61 17.06
C VAL A 106 -5.05 -9.37 16.98
N ILE A 107 -3.74 -9.56 16.87
CA ILE A 107 -2.80 -8.48 16.60
C ILE A 107 -2.55 -8.43 15.10
N ALA A 108 -2.80 -7.28 14.49
CA ALA A 108 -2.52 -7.01 13.09
C ALA A 108 -1.49 -5.88 12.98
N ILE A 109 -0.43 -6.09 12.20
CA ILE A 109 0.62 -5.09 11.99
C ILE A 109 0.82 -4.95 10.48
N ALA A 110 0.58 -3.73 9.99
CA ALA A 110 0.83 -3.34 8.62
C ALA A 110 2.04 -2.40 8.54
N GLY A 111 2.81 -2.50 7.47
CA GLY A 111 3.91 -1.60 7.18
C GLY A 111 3.95 -1.26 5.69
N GLY A 112 4.26 -0.02 5.35
CA GLY A 112 4.39 0.37 3.95
C GLY A 112 5.16 1.66 3.75
N ASN A 113 5.40 2.05 2.50
CA ASN A 113 6.23 3.20 2.15
C ASN A 113 5.47 4.42 1.60
N LYS A 114 4.14 4.36 1.47
CA LYS A 114 3.33 5.43 0.87
C LYS A 114 2.43 6.15 1.86
N SER A 115 1.66 5.42 2.66
CA SER A 115 0.70 6.00 3.61
C SER A 115 0.66 5.21 4.91
N LYS A 116 -0.02 5.77 5.91
CA LYS A 116 -0.48 5.02 7.08
C LYS A 116 -1.63 4.08 6.67
N PHE A 117 -1.96 3.16 7.57
CA PHE A 117 -3.05 2.22 7.39
C PHE A 117 -4.19 2.50 8.36
N ASP A 118 -5.39 2.11 7.94
CA ASP A 118 -6.57 2.10 8.79
C ASP A 118 -7.31 0.76 8.69
N ILE A 119 -8.23 0.51 9.63
CA ILE A 119 -9.16 -0.62 9.55
C ILE A 119 -10.58 -0.11 9.43
N LEU A 120 -11.26 -0.56 8.37
CA LEU A 120 -12.70 -0.40 8.25
C LEU A 120 -13.39 -1.73 8.53
N ASN A 121 -14.24 -1.76 9.55
CA ASN A 121 -15.10 -2.91 9.80
C ASN A 121 -16.32 -2.81 8.87
N LEU A 122 -16.46 -3.77 7.95
CA LEU A 122 -17.52 -3.82 6.95
C LEU A 122 -18.68 -4.75 7.36
N GLY A 123 -18.77 -5.09 8.64
CA GLY A 123 -19.72 -6.08 9.17
C GLY A 123 -19.21 -7.51 9.00
N ASP A 124 -18.93 -7.91 7.76
CA ASP A 124 -18.51 -9.29 7.44
C ASP A 124 -17.02 -9.53 7.66
N TYR A 125 -16.20 -8.47 7.58
CA TYR A 125 -14.75 -8.55 7.81
C TYR A 125 -14.13 -7.19 8.17
N ASN A 126 -12.89 -7.22 8.66
CA ASN A 126 -12.04 -6.04 8.78
C ASN A 126 -11.18 -5.82 7.53
N ALA A 127 -11.38 -4.70 6.84
CA ALA A 127 -10.59 -4.27 5.71
C ALA A 127 -9.40 -3.42 6.16
N LEU A 128 -8.18 -3.83 5.81
CA LEU A 128 -6.99 -3.00 5.92
C LEU A 128 -6.96 -2.01 4.75
N LEU A 129 -7.10 -0.74 5.06
CA LEU A 129 -7.10 0.35 4.09
C LEU A 129 -5.72 1.02 4.02
N GLN A 130 -5.35 1.45 2.81
CA GLN A 130 -4.21 2.33 2.55
C GLN A 130 -4.62 3.37 1.50
N GLU A 131 -3.93 4.51 1.47
CA GLU A 131 -4.24 5.57 0.52
C GLU A 131 -3.68 5.23 -0.87
N ASP A 132 -4.42 5.62 -1.91
CA ASP A 132 -3.93 5.54 -3.28
C ASP A 132 -2.92 6.66 -3.59
N PRO A 133 -1.87 6.39 -4.39
CA PRO A 133 -1.54 5.08 -4.95
C PRO A 133 -0.83 4.17 -3.93
N TYR A 134 -1.11 2.87 -4.03
CA TYR A 134 -0.50 1.87 -3.15
C TYR A 134 1.03 1.83 -3.24
N GLY A 135 1.63 1.48 -2.11
CA GLY A 135 3.06 1.32 -1.93
C GLY A 135 3.53 -0.13 -1.89
N ASP A 136 4.81 -0.30 -1.58
CA ASP A 136 5.30 -1.59 -1.10
C ASP A 136 4.70 -1.82 0.29
N THR A 137 3.85 -2.83 0.41
CA THR A 137 3.00 -3.05 1.58
C THR A 137 3.23 -4.45 2.15
N PHE A 138 3.38 -4.49 3.47
CA PHE A 138 3.68 -5.65 4.28
C PHE A 138 2.66 -5.81 5.39
N PHE A 139 2.37 -7.04 5.76
CA PHE A 139 1.37 -7.36 6.76
C PHE A 139 1.75 -8.60 7.56
N LYS A 140 1.31 -8.63 8.81
CA LYS A 140 1.29 -9.83 9.63
C LYS A 140 0.13 -9.74 10.60
N LYS A 141 -0.64 -10.83 10.72
CA LYS A 141 -1.54 -11.05 11.84
C LYS A 141 -1.15 -12.28 12.67
N PHE A 142 -1.55 -12.28 13.93
CA PHE A 142 -1.46 -13.45 14.82
C PHE A 142 -2.34 -13.24 16.06
N ASP A 143 -2.85 -14.34 16.58
CA ASP A 143 -3.59 -14.37 17.84
C ASP A 143 -2.65 -14.23 19.05
N VAL A 144 -3.14 -13.56 20.09
CA VAL A 144 -2.49 -13.39 21.38
C VAL A 144 -3.51 -13.55 22.49
N THR A 145 -3.21 -14.43 23.43
CA THR A 145 -3.90 -14.46 24.74
C THR A 145 -3.06 -13.69 25.75
N VAL A 146 -3.50 -12.49 26.11
CA VAL A 146 -2.84 -11.62 27.08
C VAL A 146 -3.18 -12.10 28.49
N HIS A 147 -2.18 -12.61 29.21
CA HIS A 147 -2.24 -13.01 30.62
C HIS A 147 -0.92 -12.73 31.36
N ASP A 148 0.12 -12.31 30.64
CA ASP A 148 1.40 -11.82 31.16
C ASP A 148 2.01 -10.83 30.13
N THR A 149 3.15 -10.24 30.47
CA THR A 149 3.96 -9.42 29.57
C THR A 149 4.43 -10.24 28.37
N LEU A 150 4.18 -9.73 27.17
CA LEU A 150 4.57 -10.36 25.92
C LEU A 150 5.71 -9.57 25.26
N ASN A 151 6.81 -10.26 24.93
CA ASN A 151 7.90 -9.72 24.12
C ASN A 151 8.08 -10.61 22.91
N LYS A 152 7.81 -10.11 21.70
CA LYS A 152 7.82 -10.96 20.49
C LYS A 152 8.45 -10.24 19.30
N PRO A 153 9.46 -10.84 18.65
CA PRO A 153 9.90 -10.37 17.33
C PRO A 153 8.81 -10.68 16.30
N VAL A 154 8.59 -9.74 15.39
CA VAL A 154 7.60 -9.85 14.31
C VAL A 154 8.33 -9.73 12.98
N THR A 155 7.99 -10.60 12.04
CA THR A 155 8.42 -10.50 10.64
C THR A 155 7.19 -10.26 9.79
N LEU A 156 7.17 -9.16 9.03
CA LEU A 156 6.07 -8.83 8.14
C LEU A 156 6.26 -9.50 6.78
N LYS A 157 5.18 -9.94 6.15
CA LYS A 157 5.19 -10.51 4.80
C LYS A 157 4.69 -9.47 3.82
N ARG A 158 5.34 -9.34 2.66
CA ARG A 158 4.80 -8.51 1.57
C ARG A 158 3.45 -9.07 1.14
N ILE A 159 2.45 -8.22 0.90
CA ILE A 159 1.10 -8.64 0.46
C ILE A 159 0.70 -8.09 -0.92
N VAL A 160 1.59 -7.31 -1.54
CA VAL A 160 1.42 -6.75 -2.88
C VAL A 160 2.37 -7.41 -3.89
N CYS A 161 2.09 -7.20 -5.16
CA CYS A 161 3.06 -7.36 -6.24
C CYS A 161 3.48 -5.99 -6.78
N LYS A 162 4.55 -5.96 -7.57
CA LYS A 162 5.06 -4.75 -8.23
C LYS A 162 4.99 -4.92 -9.73
N VAL A 163 4.48 -3.92 -10.43
CA VAL A 163 4.51 -3.88 -11.90
C VAL A 163 5.37 -2.70 -12.31
N THR A 164 6.29 -2.95 -13.24
CA THR A 164 7.15 -1.95 -13.85
C THR A 164 6.96 -2.02 -15.34
N ILE A 165 6.55 -0.92 -15.97
CA ILE A 165 6.37 -0.83 -17.41
C ILE A 165 7.50 0.04 -17.97
N THR A 166 8.26 -0.48 -18.93
CA THR A 166 9.33 0.24 -19.62
C THR A 166 8.96 0.46 -21.07
N PHE A 167 8.83 1.72 -21.46
CA PHE A 167 8.51 2.09 -22.84
C PHE A 167 9.79 2.21 -23.66
N THR A 168 9.87 1.47 -24.77
CA THR A 168 11.11 1.39 -25.57
C THR A 168 11.24 2.50 -26.62
N ASP A 169 10.16 3.23 -26.90
CA ASP A 169 10.15 4.38 -27.80
C ASP A 169 10.09 5.70 -27.03
N LYS A 170 10.25 6.81 -27.78
CA LYS A 170 10.16 8.15 -27.23
C LYS A 170 8.70 8.50 -26.94
N ILE A 171 8.46 9.17 -25.82
CA ILE A 171 7.14 9.70 -25.49
C ILE A 171 6.86 10.95 -26.35
N PRO A 172 5.65 11.10 -26.94
CA PRO A 172 5.30 12.28 -27.74
C PRO A 172 5.52 13.60 -26.96
N ALA A 173 6.01 14.63 -27.65
CA ALA A 173 6.41 15.89 -27.00
C ALA A 173 5.23 16.65 -26.38
N GLU A 174 4.04 16.47 -26.94
CA GLU A 174 2.79 17.05 -26.52
C GLU A 174 2.12 16.34 -25.34
N ALA A 175 2.58 15.14 -24.96
CA ALA A 175 2.05 14.42 -23.81
C ALA A 175 2.55 15.03 -22.50
N THR A 176 1.67 15.15 -21.50
CA THR A 176 1.99 15.68 -20.17
C THR A 176 1.80 14.65 -19.07
N TYR A 177 1.07 13.57 -19.31
CA TYR A 177 0.94 12.47 -18.37
C TYR A 177 0.84 11.11 -19.06
N ILE A 178 1.18 10.06 -18.30
CA ILE A 178 0.76 8.68 -18.54
C ILE A 178 -0.23 8.27 -17.45
N ALA A 179 -1.34 7.69 -17.87
CA ALA A 179 -2.28 7.02 -16.99
C ALA A 179 -2.25 5.51 -17.29
N VAL A 180 -2.09 4.69 -16.26
CA VAL A 180 -2.25 3.24 -16.35
C VAL A 180 -3.49 2.89 -15.55
N SER A 181 -4.42 2.16 -16.15
CA SER A 181 -5.58 1.61 -15.48
C SER A 181 -5.62 0.11 -15.62
N THR A 182 -6.19 -0.59 -14.64
CA THR A 182 -6.42 -2.03 -14.74
C THR A 182 -7.64 -2.27 -15.63
N THR A 183 -7.60 -3.30 -16.48
CA THR A 183 -8.75 -3.69 -17.32
C THR A 183 -9.80 -4.47 -16.53
N ASP A 184 -9.36 -5.12 -15.45
CA ASP A 184 -10.18 -5.90 -14.54
C ASP A 184 -10.31 -5.16 -13.20
N ASN A 185 -11.38 -5.46 -12.48
CA ASN A 185 -11.56 -4.97 -11.12
C ASN A 185 -10.57 -5.67 -10.18
N LEU A 186 -9.69 -4.90 -9.54
CA LEU A 186 -8.74 -5.39 -8.55
C LEU A 186 -9.22 -5.08 -7.13
N PRO A 187 -8.83 -5.90 -6.13
CA PRO A 187 -9.15 -5.63 -4.73
C PRO A 187 -8.68 -4.23 -4.30
N TYR A 188 -9.53 -3.47 -3.61
CA TYR A 188 -9.16 -2.17 -3.02
C TYR A 188 -8.59 -2.27 -1.61
N ASP A 189 -8.81 -3.39 -0.95
CA ASP A 189 -8.39 -3.57 0.43
C ASP A 189 -7.90 -5.01 0.67
N TYR A 190 -7.34 -5.21 1.86
CA TYR A 190 -6.88 -6.51 2.30
C TYR A 190 -7.75 -6.98 3.47
N ASN A 191 -8.37 -8.14 3.31
CA ASN A 191 -9.19 -8.74 4.35
C ASN A 191 -8.28 -9.31 5.44
N ILE A 192 -8.30 -8.66 6.61
CA ILE A 192 -7.50 -9.06 7.77
C ILE A 192 -7.94 -10.41 8.30
N ASP A 193 -9.22 -10.75 8.22
CA ASP A 193 -9.79 -11.94 8.84
C ASP A 193 -9.45 -13.20 8.03
N THR A 194 -9.36 -13.10 6.70
CA THR A 194 -8.93 -14.20 5.81
C THR A 194 -7.43 -14.17 5.47
N ASP A 195 -6.72 -13.08 5.77
CA ASP A 195 -5.32 -12.88 5.34
C ASP A 195 -5.18 -12.98 3.81
N SER A 196 -6.05 -12.27 3.08
CA SER A 196 -6.06 -12.25 1.62
C SER A 196 -6.57 -10.90 1.08
N PRO A 197 -6.28 -10.55 -0.19
CA PRO A 197 -7.01 -9.47 -0.85
C PRO A 197 -8.52 -9.70 -0.77
N SER A 198 -9.29 -8.62 -0.64
CA SER A 198 -10.75 -8.74 -0.49
C SER A 198 -11.47 -8.94 -1.82
N SER A 199 -12.78 -9.23 -1.71
CA SER A 199 -13.70 -9.28 -2.84
C SER A 199 -14.25 -7.92 -3.24
N LEU A 200 -13.96 -6.85 -2.48
CA LEU A 200 -14.31 -5.49 -2.88
C LEU A 200 -13.31 -5.02 -3.93
N THR A 201 -13.76 -5.01 -5.18
CA THR A 201 -12.90 -4.78 -6.33
C THR A 201 -13.35 -3.57 -7.14
N GLY A 202 -12.40 -2.91 -7.82
CA GLY A 202 -12.69 -1.97 -8.88
C GLY A 202 -11.44 -1.58 -9.66
N ASN A 203 -11.60 -0.66 -10.61
CA ASN A 203 -10.49 -0.21 -11.43
C ASN A 203 -9.51 0.61 -10.59
N GLN A 204 -8.22 0.29 -10.71
CA GLN A 204 -7.15 1.08 -10.12
C GLN A 204 -6.51 1.96 -11.19
N PHE A 205 -6.13 3.18 -10.80
CA PHE A 205 -5.56 4.17 -11.69
C PHE A 205 -4.22 4.65 -11.14
N TYR A 206 -3.20 4.67 -11.99
CA TYR A 206 -1.87 5.15 -11.67
C TYR A 206 -1.50 6.24 -12.65
N PHE A 207 -1.09 7.39 -12.12
CA PHE A 207 -0.71 8.55 -12.91
C PHE A 207 0.76 8.85 -12.73
N ALA A 208 1.42 9.19 -13.83
CA ALA A 208 2.77 9.71 -13.84
C ALA A 208 2.81 10.98 -14.71
N ASP A 209 3.17 12.10 -14.08
CA ASP A 209 3.46 13.33 -14.82
C ASP A 209 4.74 13.18 -15.62
N LEU A 210 4.69 13.60 -16.88
CA LEU A 210 5.82 13.57 -17.80
C LEU A 210 6.60 14.88 -17.73
N LYS A 211 7.89 14.79 -17.40
CA LYS A 211 8.80 15.93 -17.47
C LYS A 211 9.40 16.01 -18.87
N ASP A 212 9.92 17.18 -19.25
CA ASP A 212 10.53 17.35 -20.59
C ASP A 212 11.71 16.41 -20.83
N ALA A 213 12.44 16.04 -19.77
CA ALA A 213 13.51 15.05 -19.83
C ALA A 213 13.02 13.64 -20.26
N ASP A 214 11.77 13.29 -19.95
CA ASP A 214 11.17 11.98 -20.23
C ASP A 214 10.75 11.85 -21.71
N LYS A 215 10.44 12.98 -22.37
CA LYS A 215 9.91 13.01 -23.76
C LYS A 215 10.97 12.78 -24.83
N SER A 216 12.22 13.13 -24.54
CA SER A 216 13.30 13.13 -25.54
C SER A 216 14.02 11.79 -25.68
N LYS A 217 13.77 10.82 -24.79
CA LYS A 217 14.54 9.58 -24.67
C LYS A 217 13.62 8.35 -24.58
N PRO A 218 14.01 7.22 -25.18
CA PRO A 218 13.38 5.94 -24.89
C PRO A 218 13.70 5.51 -23.45
N GLY A 219 12.94 4.53 -22.95
CA GLY A 219 13.17 3.91 -21.65
C GLY A 219 12.43 4.59 -20.51
N PHE A 220 11.36 5.35 -20.76
CA PHE A 220 10.51 5.86 -19.68
C PHE A 220 9.93 4.69 -18.88
N VAL A 221 9.90 4.83 -17.56
CA VAL A 221 9.48 3.76 -16.65
C VAL A 221 8.35 4.23 -15.75
N VAL A 222 7.27 3.46 -15.72
CA VAL A 222 6.20 3.58 -14.73
C VAL A 222 6.28 2.39 -13.77
N THR A 223 6.13 2.62 -12.48
CA THR A 223 6.12 1.55 -11.47
C THR A 223 5.00 1.77 -10.48
N PHE A 224 4.24 0.72 -10.20
CA PHE A 224 3.14 0.72 -9.25
C PHE A 224 3.01 -0.62 -8.54
N TYR A 225 2.22 -0.62 -7.47
CA TYR A 225 1.93 -1.78 -6.64
C TYR A 225 0.44 -2.08 -6.66
N LEU A 226 0.09 -3.36 -6.64
CA LEU A 226 -1.29 -3.83 -6.59
C LEU A 226 -1.40 -5.13 -5.81
N TYR A 227 -2.60 -5.40 -5.29
CA TYR A 227 -2.93 -6.71 -4.77
C TYR A 227 -3.05 -7.72 -5.92
N PRO A 228 -2.47 -8.93 -5.77
CA PRO A 228 -2.38 -9.88 -6.87
C PRO A 228 -3.74 -10.41 -7.32
N SER A 229 -3.84 -10.72 -8.61
CA SER A 229 -5.00 -11.29 -9.27
C SER A 229 -4.58 -12.22 -10.43
N ASN A 230 -5.41 -13.21 -10.72
CA ASN A 230 -5.18 -14.20 -11.78
C ASN A 230 -5.54 -13.69 -13.19
N ASN A 231 -5.97 -12.44 -13.33
CA ASN A 231 -6.31 -11.86 -14.62
C ASN A 231 -6.17 -10.33 -14.51
N THR A 232 -4.95 -9.82 -14.63
CA THR A 232 -4.70 -8.36 -14.54
C THR A 232 -4.19 -7.84 -15.87
N GLY A 233 -5.07 -7.25 -16.68
CA GLY A 233 -4.65 -6.48 -17.86
C GLY A 233 -4.46 -5.00 -17.54
N PHE A 234 -3.82 -4.27 -18.45
CA PHE A 234 -3.53 -2.85 -18.27
C PHE A 234 -3.91 -2.05 -19.50
N ASN A 235 -4.61 -0.94 -19.31
CA ASN A 235 -4.84 0.07 -20.31
C ASN A 235 -3.95 1.29 -20.01
N ILE A 236 -3.11 1.65 -20.98
CA ILE A 236 -2.13 2.73 -20.88
C ILE A 236 -2.60 3.86 -21.77
N ARG A 237 -2.71 5.07 -21.21
CA ARG A 237 -3.10 6.28 -21.92
C ARG A 237 -2.03 7.35 -21.79
N LEU A 238 -1.67 7.94 -22.91
CA LEU A 238 -0.95 9.21 -22.97
C LEU A 238 -1.96 10.32 -23.20
N GLY A 239 -1.81 11.43 -22.50
CA GLY A 239 -2.68 12.57 -22.69
C GLY A 239 -2.04 13.89 -22.30
N ASN A 240 -2.79 14.95 -22.58
CA ASN A 240 -2.56 16.30 -22.09
C ASN A 240 -3.91 16.96 -21.76
N PRO A 241 -3.93 18.16 -21.14
CA PRO A 241 -5.19 18.81 -20.76
C PRO A 241 -6.15 19.08 -21.93
N SER A 242 -5.63 19.27 -23.15
CA SER A 242 -6.41 19.56 -24.34
C SER A 242 -6.89 18.30 -25.08
N ASN A 243 -6.16 17.19 -24.96
CA ASN A 243 -6.51 15.89 -25.51
C ASN A 243 -6.10 14.79 -24.51
N PRO A 244 -7.04 14.29 -23.69
CA PRO A 244 -6.73 13.28 -22.69
C PRO A 244 -6.44 11.88 -23.28
N TYR A 245 -6.62 11.69 -24.58
CA TYR A 245 -6.45 10.43 -25.31
C TYR A 245 -5.56 10.65 -26.54
N LEU A 246 -4.34 11.13 -26.34
CA LEU A 246 -3.34 11.23 -27.43
C LEU A 246 -3.01 9.86 -27.99
N LEU A 247 -2.86 8.87 -27.10
CA LEU A 247 -2.60 7.49 -27.46
C LEU A 247 -3.15 6.55 -26.38
N GLU A 248 -3.64 5.38 -26.80
CA GLU A 248 -4.07 4.30 -25.93
C GLU A 248 -3.44 2.98 -26.35
N LYS A 249 -2.97 2.18 -25.38
CA LYS A 249 -2.43 0.84 -25.61
C LYS A 249 -2.92 -0.11 -24.52
N THR A 250 -3.36 -1.29 -24.93
CA THR A 250 -3.77 -2.34 -23.98
C THR A 250 -2.70 -3.42 -23.90
N ILE A 251 -2.30 -3.76 -22.69
CA ILE A 251 -1.49 -4.93 -22.38
C ILE A 251 -2.43 -6.07 -21.96
N PRO A 252 -2.31 -7.26 -22.59
CA PRO A 252 -3.10 -8.42 -22.21
C PRO A 252 -2.97 -8.79 -20.73
N PRO A 253 -3.98 -9.45 -20.15
CA PRO A 253 -3.92 -9.87 -18.76
C PRO A 253 -2.75 -10.78 -18.42
N ILE A 254 -2.19 -10.58 -17.24
CA ILE A 254 -1.17 -11.44 -16.63
C ILE A 254 -1.59 -11.93 -15.24
N ASN A 255 -1.05 -13.07 -14.83
CA ASN A 255 -1.29 -13.63 -13.50
C ASN A 255 -0.28 -13.05 -12.52
N THR A 256 -0.74 -12.16 -11.65
CA THR A 256 0.11 -11.54 -10.62
C THR A 256 0.08 -12.34 -9.33
N LYS A 257 1.20 -12.37 -8.60
CA LYS A 257 1.36 -13.08 -7.32
C LYS A 257 1.99 -12.17 -6.28
N VAL A 258 1.62 -12.38 -5.02
CA VAL A 258 2.23 -11.71 -3.86
C VAL A 258 3.75 -11.86 -3.96
N ASN A 259 4.48 -10.80 -3.58
CA ASN A 259 5.93 -10.82 -3.49
C ASN A 259 6.66 -11.09 -4.82
N MET A 260 6.05 -10.73 -5.96
CA MET A 260 6.70 -10.78 -7.27
C MET A 260 6.78 -9.40 -7.91
N GLN A 261 7.76 -9.20 -8.80
CA GLN A 261 7.81 -8.04 -9.69
C GLN A 261 7.63 -8.49 -11.14
N TYR A 262 6.83 -7.75 -11.88
CA TYR A 262 6.55 -7.97 -13.30
C TYR A 262 7.12 -6.79 -14.09
N LEU A 263 8.05 -7.03 -15.00
CA LEU A 263 8.58 -5.99 -15.89
C LEU A 263 7.96 -6.14 -17.28
N LEU A 264 7.14 -5.19 -17.69
CA LEU A 264 6.51 -5.17 -19.01
C LEU A 264 7.32 -4.21 -19.88
N THR A 265 7.91 -4.67 -20.98
CA THR A 265 8.74 -3.85 -21.87
C THR A 265 8.21 -3.86 -23.29
N GLY A 266 8.02 -2.69 -23.89
CA GLY A 266 7.54 -2.59 -25.27
C GLY A 266 7.34 -1.15 -25.74
N PRO A 267 7.11 -0.93 -27.04
CA PRO A 267 6.83 0.40 -27.56
C PRO A 267 5.41 0.85 -27.20
N LEU A 268 5.19 2.15 -27.10
CA LEU A 268 3.89 2.74 -26.84
C LEU A 268 3.25 3.33 -28.10
N VAL A 269 4.06 3.92 -28.98
CA VAL A 269 3.66 4.76 -30.12
C VAL A 269 3.66 4.00 -31.45
N THR A 270 4.53 3.01 -31.62
CA THR A 270 4.69 2.32 -32.91
C THR A 270 3.56 1.29 -33.13
N PRO A 271 2.73 1.39 -34.19
CA PRO A 271 1.60 0.48 -34.40
C PRO A 271 2.01 -0.94 -34.85
N ASP A 272 1.31 -1.94 -34.30
CA ASP A 272 0.82 -3.16 -34.99
C ASP A 272 1.75 -4.34 -35.34
N SER A 273 2.66 -4.74 -34.46
CA SER A 273 3.06 -6.18 -34.33
C SER A 273 3.92 -6.49 -33.11
N SER A 274 4.39 -5.48 -32.39
CA SER A 274 5.27 -5.68 -31.23
C SER A 274 4.45 -5.95 -29.96
N SER A 275 4.47 -7.21 -29.54
CA SER A 275 4.03 -7.62 -28.21
C SER A 275 4.90 -6.96 -27.13
N PHE A 276 4.32 -6.68 -25.95
CA PHE A 276 5.12 -6.35 -24.77
C PHE A 276 5.81 -7.64 -24.31
N GLY A 277 7.12 -7.63 -24.08
CA GLY A 277 7.76 -8.70 -23.32
C GLY A 277 7.46 -8.52 -21.83
N VAL A 278 7.08 -9.58 -21.11
CA VAL A 278 6.79 -9.51 -19.67
C VAL A 278 7.77 -10.37 -18.95
N THR A 279 8.64 -9.79 -18.15
CA THR A 279 9.58 -10.55 -17.35
C THR A 279 9.07 -10.69 -15.91
N VAL A 280 9.15 -11.86 -15.29
CA VAL A 280 8.80 -12.05 -13.87
C VAL A 280 10.06 -12.18 -13.05
N ASP A 281 10.27 -11.24 -12.15
CA ASP A 281 11.30 -11.31 -11.13
C ASP A 281 10.69 -11.92 -9.86
N SER A 282 10.87 -13.22 -9.71
CA SER A 282 10.46 -13.95 -8.50
C SER A 282 11.33 -13.59 -7.28
N LYS A 283 12.37 -12.77 -7.44
CA LYS A 283 13.33 -12.44 -6.39
C LYS A 283 13.65 -10.95 -6.29
N TRP A 284 12.82 -10.06 -6.81
CA TRP A 284 13.05 -8.59 -6.75
C TRP A 284 14.52 -8.16 -6.99
N GLY A 285 15.23 -8.88 -7.86
CA GLY A 285 16.63 -8.69 -8.18
C GLY A 285 17.11 -9.39 -9.48
N THR A 286 16.39 -10.38 -10.02
CA THR A 286 16.70 -10.88 -11.38
C THR A 286 15.42 -11.17 -12.18
N PRO A 287 15.08 -10.33 -13.16
CA PRO A 287 13.89 -10.51 -13.98
C PRO A 287 13.99 -11.71 -14.93
N VAL A 288 12.89 -12.44 -15.14
CA VAL A 288 12.80 -13.58 -16.08
C VAL A 288 11.88 -13.24 -17.24
N ALA A 289 12.40 -13.00 -18.45
CA ALA A 289 11.57 -12.66 -19.60
C ALA A 289 10.60 -13.77 -20.01
N ILE A 290 9.31 -13.46 -19.99
CA ILE A 290 8.22 -14.17 -20.67
C ILE A 290 8.00 -13.44 -22.01
N PRO A 291 8.45 -14.02 -23.12
CA PRO A 291 8.05 -13.55 -24.44
C PRO A 291 6.56 -13.85 -24.67
N PHE A 292 5.91 -12.98 -25.43
CA PHE A 292 4.56 -13.16 -25.97
C PHE A 292 4.69 -13.28 -27.47
#